data_AF-A0AAX0P451-F1
#
_entry.id   AF-A0AAX0P451-F1
#
_cell.length_a   1.000
_cell.length_b   1.000
_cell.length_c   1.000
_cell.angle_alpha   90.00
_cell.angle_beta   90.00
_cell.angle_gamma   90.00
#
_symmetry.space_group_name_H-M   'P 1'
#
loop_
_entity.id
_entity.type
_entity.pdbx_description
1 polymer ?
#
loop_
_entity_poly.entity_id
_entity_poly.type
_entity_poly.pdbx_seq_one_letter_code
_entity_poly.pdbx_strand_id
1 'polypeptide(L)'
;MIETTLLAVLTGALSNLTSDAIKGIIGKLASKHPEVEQQASLLETPLPFDEVDKLFSQMQGAIQAAAANGEIQLDGAELKALSGIKFDHQAGTVLINGSQVQASILVTGGGQHATGKTIIQGDTTMTSQGTSIKMSGGAQIVMTGGARIIQN
;
A
#
# COMPACT_ATOMS: atom_id res chain seq x y z
N MET A 1 -6.65 2.94 32.02
CA MET A 1 -5.36 3.53 32.47
C MET A 1 -4.15 2.65 32.20
N ILE A 2 -4.26 1.32 32.35
CA ILE A 2 -3.15 0.39 32.01
C ILE A 2 -2.89 0.36 30.48
N GLU A 3 -3.95 0.36 29.67
CA GLU A 3 -3.87 0.36 28.19
C GLU A 3 -3.09 1.57 27.63
N THR A 4 -3.37 2.77 28.15
CA THR A 4 -2.75 4.02 27.69
C THR A 4 -1.26 4.10 28.04
N THR A 5 -0.87 3.51 29.17
CA THR A 5 0.52 3.48 29.65
C THR A 5 1.33 2.42 28.91
N LEU A 6 0.72 1.26 28.61
CA LEU A 6 1.34 0.20 27.81
C LEU A 6 1.59 0.67 26.37
N LEU A 7 0.64 1.41 25.78
CA LEU A 7 0.76 1.94 24.42
C LEU A 7 1.89 2.98 24.31
N ALA A 8 2.07 3.84 25.32
CA ALA A 8 3.15 4.84 25.36
C ALA A 8 4.54 4.22 25.56
N VAL A 9 4.64 3.15 26.34
CA VAL A 9 5.90 2.38 26.50
C VAL A 9 6.22 1.58 25.24
N LEU A 10 5.20 1.03 24.58
CA LEU A 10 5.34 0.33 23.30
C LEU A 10 5.79 1.28 22.18
N THR A 11 5.20 2.48 22.05
CA THR A 11 5.62 3.43 20.99
C THR A 11 7.05 3.96 21.18
N GLY A 12 7.51 4.13 22.42
CA GLY A 12 8.89 4.53 22.72
C GLY A 12 9.91 3.41 22.51
N ALA A 13 9.57 2.16 22.84
CA ALA A 13 10.48 1.02 22.73
C ALA A 13 10.50 0.37 21.33
N LEU A 14 9.36 0.39 20.61
CA LEU A 14 9.24 -0.20 19.27
C LEU A 14 9.85 0.68 18.18
N SER A 15 9.97 2.00 18.39
CA SER A 15 10.54 2.93 17.39
C SER A 15 12.01 2.67 17.07
N ASN A 16 12.75 1.99 17.95
CA ASN A 16 14.15 1.62 17.77
C ASN A 16 14.35 0.14 17.40
N LEU A 17 13.27 -0.62 17.23
CA LEU A 17 13.35 -2.03 16.88
C LEU A 17 13.17 -2.19 15.36
N THR A 18 14.00 -3.06 14.76
CA THR A 18 13.83 -3.43 13.36
C THR A 18 12.52 -4.19 13.18
N SER A 19 11.95 -4.17 11.97
CA SER A 19 10.73 -4.90 11.63
C SER A 19 10.81 -6.38 12.06
N ASP A 20 11.97 -7.01 11.90
CA ASP A 20 12.21 -8.39 12.30
C ASP A 20 12.18 -8.60 13.82
N ALA A 21 12.70 -7.65 14.59
CA ALA A 21 12.65 -7.70 16.05
C ALA A 21 11.21 -7.53 16.56
N ILE A 22 10.43 -6.65 15.94
CA ILE A 22 9.01 -6.46 16.24
C ILE A 22 8.23 -7.75 15.90
N LYS A 23 8.46 -8.34 14.72
CA LYS A 23 7.86 -9.63 14.34
C LYS A 23 8.21 -10.76 15.31
N GLY A 24 9.46 -10.84 15.75
CA GLY A 24 9.90 -11.83 16.74
C GLY A 24 9.23 -11.67 18.11
N ILE A 25 8.99 -10.43 18.54
CA ILE A 25 8.27 -10.13 19.79
C ILE A 25 6.79 -10.50 19.65
N ILE A 26 6.15 -10.10 18.55
CA ILE A 26 4.74 -10.40 18.26
C ILE A 26 4.53 -11.92 18.14
N GLY A 27 5.42 -12.65 17.45
CA GLY A 27 5.35 -14.11 17.35
C GLY A 27 5.48 -14.83 18.70
N LYS A 28 6.35 -14.33 19.60
CA LYS A 28 6.43 -14.84 20.98
C LYS A 28 5.17 -14.51 21.79
N LEU A 29 4.57 -13.35 21.57
CA LEU A 29 3.31 -12.96 22.24
C LEU A 29 2.14 -13.83 21.76
N ALA A 30 2.03 -14.04 20.44
CA ALA A 30 1.02 -14.89 19.80
C ALA A 30 1.07 -16.33 20.32
N SER A 31 2.26 -16.88 20.59
CA SER A 31 2.40 -18.23 21.18
C SER A 31 1.80 -18.37 22.59
N LYS A 32 1.56 -17.25 23.29
CA LYS A 32 0.96 -17.21 24.63
C LYS A 32 -0.46 -16.65 24.66
N HIS A 33 -0.83 -15.90 23.62
CA HIS A 33 -2.12 -15.23 23.46
C HIS A 33 -2.59 -15.42 22.01
N PRO A 34 -3.35 -16.49 21.71
CA PRO A 34 -3.82 -16.80 20.35
C PRO A 34 -4.65 -15.68 19.73
N GLU A 35 -5.31 -14.85 20.56
CA GLU A 35 -6.00 -13.64 20.12
C GLU A 35 -5.09 -12.61 19.41
N VAL A 36 -3.78 -12.62 19.68
CA VAL A 36 -2.78 -11.77 19.02
C VAL A 36 -2.34 -12.35 17.68
N GLU A 37 -2.41 -13.68 17.49
CA GLU A 37 -2.05 -14.35 16.24
C GLU A 37 -2.99 -13.97 15.10
N GLN A 38 -4.29 -13.83 15.38
CA GLN A 38 -5.25 -13.30 14.42
C GLN A 38 -4.92 -11.86 13.99
N GLN A 39 -4.50 -11.02 14.93
CA GLN A 39 -4.13 -9.62 14.61
C GLN A 39 -2.78 -9.52 13.90
N ALA A 40 -1.84 -10.41 14.21
CA ALA A 40 -0.54 -10.48 13.55
C ALA A 40 -0.65 -11.03 12.13
N SER A 41 -1.51 -12.01 11.89
CA SER A 41 -1.75 -12.58 10.55
C SER A 41 -2.35 -11.55 9.58
N LEU A 42 -3.11 -10.56 10.09
CA LEU A 42 -3.60 -9.42 9.32
C LEU A 42 -2.48 -8.48 8.85
N LEU A 43 -1.30 -8.52 9.48
CA LEU A 43 -0.13 -7.77 9.03
C LEU A 43 0.59 -8.46 7.85
N GLU A 44 0.37 -9.77 7.66
CA GLU A 44 1.01 -10.56 6.60
C GLU A 44 0.07 -10.85 5.42
N THR A 45 -1.24 -10.66 5.60
CA THR A 45 -2.23 -10.87 4.54
C THR A 45 -2.53 -9.57 3.79
N PRO A 46 -2.57 -9.59 2.43
CA PRO A 46 -2.98 -8.42 1.66
C PRO A 46 -4.37 -7.93 2.11
N LEU A 47 -4.49 -6.64 2.43
CA LEU A 47 -5.75 -6.04 2.89
C LEU A 47 -6.90 -6.37 1.91
N PRO A 48 -8.07 -6.83 2.40
CA PRO A 48 -9.27 -7.01 1.58
C PRO A 48 -9.63 -5.74 0.79
N PHE A 49 -10.31 -5.90 -0.35
CA PHE A 49 -10.68 -4.77 -1.22
C PHE A 49 -11.49 -3.70 -0.49
N ASP A 50 -12.52 -4.11 0.26
CA ASP A 50 -13.38 -3.21 1.02
C ASP A 50 -12.64 -2.45 2.14
N GLU A 51 -11.60 -3.07 2.71
CA GLU A 51 -10.79 -2.44 3.76
C GLU A 51 -9.86 -1.37 3.18
N VAL A 52 -9.30 -1.61 1.98
CA VAL A 52 -8.52 -0.60 1.27
C VAL A 52 -9.39 0.61 0.94
N ASP A 53 -10.60 0.40 0.44
CA ASP A 53 -11.49 1.52 0.10
C ASP A 53 -11.91 2.33 1.33
N LYS A 54 -12.23 1.65 2.44
CA LYS A 54 -12.51 2.32 3.72
C LYS A 54 -11.31 3.12 4.21
N LEU A 55 -10.12 2.52 4.22
CA LEU A 55 -8.88 3.18 4.61
C LEU A 55 -8.66 4.47 3.81
N PHE A 56 -8.76 4.43 2.49
CA PHE A 56 -8.55 5.60 1.63
C PHE A 56 -9.65 6.66 1.79
N SER A 57 -10.90 6.26 2.02
CA SER A 57 -11.99 7.20 2.28
C SER A 57 -11.85 8.00 3.59
N GLN A 58 -11.10 7.45 4.55
CA GLN A 58 -10.90 8.04 5.88
C GLN A 58 -9.56 8.80 6.01
N MET A 59 -8.61 8.55 5.11
CA MET A 59 -7.29 9.19 5.15
C MET A 59 -7.33 10.64 4.66
N GLN A 60 -7.10 11.59 5.56
CA GLN A 60 -6.81 12.97 5.17
C GLN A 60 -5.49 13.05 4.41
N GLY A 61 -5.47 13.85 3.34
CA GLY A 61 -4.27 14.04 2.51
C GLY A 61 -3.89 12.82 1.66
N ALA A 62 -4.83 11.89 1.44
CA ALA A 62 -4.67 10.82 0.45
C ALA A 62 -5.15 11.28 -0.94
N ILE A 63 -4.51 10.75 -1.98
CA ILE A 63 -4.94 10.89 -3.37
C ILE A 63 -5.63 9.59 -3.77
N GLN A 64 -6.87 9.68 -4.23
CA GLN A 64 -7.60 8.55 -4.80
C GLN A 64 -8.00 8.89 -6.23
N ALA A 65 -7.45 8.13 -7.17
CA ALA A 65 -7.73 8.28 -8.59
C ALA A 65 -8.33 6.98 -9.12
N ALA A 66 -9.56 7.06 -9.65
CA ALA A 66 -10.30 5.93 -10.21
C ALA A 66 -10.60 6.18 -11.69
N ALA A 67 -10.19 5.26 -12.56
CA ALA A 67 -10.31 5.44 -14.01
C ALA A 67 -11.75 5.24 -14.52
N ALA A 68 -12.63 4.54 -13.78
CA ALA A 68 -13.94 4.10 -14.26
C ALA A 68 -13.82 3.34 -15.58
N ASN A 69 -14.24 3.95 -16.69
CA ASN A 69 -14.08 3.43 -18.05
C ASN A 69 -13.07 4.25 -18.89
N GLY A 70 -12.48 5.28 -18.29
CA GLY A 70 -11.56 6.21 -18.92
C GLY A 70 -10.09 5.87 -18.65
N GLU A 71 -9.25 6.90 -18.63
CA GLU A 71 -7.81 6.76 -18.50
C GLU A 71 -7.25 7.74 -17.45
N ILE A 72 -6.33 7.24 -16.63
CA ILE A 72 -5.46 8.03 -15.77
C ILE A 72 -4.04 7.88 -16.29
N GLN A 73 -3.40 8.98 -16.65
CA GLN A 73 -2.06 8.97 -17.23
C GLN A 73 -1.12 9.88 -16.44
N LEU A 74 0.03 9.33 -16.06
CA LEU A 74 1.15 10.02 -15.44
C LEU A 74 2.38 9.85 -16.33
N ASP A 75 2.86 10.93 -16.95
CA ASP A 75 4.06 10.93 -17.79
C ASP A 75 5.11 11.89 -17.24
N GLY A 76 6.25 11.36 -16.79
CA GLY A 76 7.34 12.19 -16.27
C GLY A 76 6.96 12.99 -15.01
N ALA A 77 5.92 12.57 -14.29
CA ALA A 77 5.32 13.35 -13.21
C ALA A 77 5.92 13.00 -11.85
N GLU A 78 5.82 13.93 -10.90
CA GLU A 78 6.10 13.70 -9.49
C GLU A 78 4.80 13.83 -8.69
N LEU A 79 4.38 12.74 -8.04
CA LEU A 79 3.22 12.72 -7.14
C LEU A 79 3.65 12.34 -5.73
N LYS A 80 3.31 13.20 -4.78
CA LYS A 80 3.58 13.01 -3.36
C LYS A 80 2.31 13.22 -2.55
N ALA A 81 2.01 12.26 -1.67
CA ALA A 81 0.95 12.39 -0.67
C ALA A 81 1.51 12.07 0.71
N LEU A 82 1.01 12.75 1.75
CA LEU A 82 1.44 12.49 3.13
C LEU A 82 0.98 11.09 3.58
N SER A 83 -0.27 10.75 3.27
CA SER A 83 -0.91 9.54 3.76
C SER A 83 -0.86 8.40 2.73
N GLY A 84 -1.59 8.50 1.63
CA GLY A 84 -1.62 7.42 0.65
C GLY A 84 -1.96 7.88 -0.76
N ILE A 85 -1.59 7.06 -1.74
CA ILE A 85 -2.04 7.20 -3.13
C ILE A 85 -2.66 5.87 -3.59
N LYS A 86 -3.90 5.92 -4.08
CA LYS A 86 -4.58 4.79 -4.72
C LYS A 86 -4.85 5.12 -6.18
N PHE A 87 -4.35 4.28 -7.08
CA PHE A 87 -4.77 4.21 -8.46
C PHE A 87 -5.62 2.96 -8.69
N ASP A 88 -6.88 3.16 -9.04
CA ASP A 88 -7.83 2.08 -9.36
C ASP A 88 -8.20 2.11 -10.84
N HIS A 89 -7.79 1.10 -11.60
CA HIS A 89 -8.11 1.04 -13.02
C HIS A 89 -9.56 0.66 -13.32
N GLN A 90 -10.30 0.06 -12.37
CA GLN A 90 -11.70 -0.35 -12.57
C GLN A 90 -11.93 -1.10 -13.91
N ALA A 91 -12.64 -0.52 -14.88
CA ALA A 91 -12.77 -1.06 -16.24
C ALA A 91 -11.92 -0.29 -17.28
N GLY A 92 -11.28 0.80 -16.87
CA GLY A 92 -10.46 1.70 -17.66
C GLY A 92 -8.97 1.37 -17.59
N THR A 93 -8.14 2.38 -17.81
CA THR A 93 -6.67 2.24 -17.85
C THR A 93 -5.98 3.20 -16.90
N VAL A 94 -4.95 2.70 -16.20
CA VAL A 94 -3.98 3.54 -15.50
C VAL A 94 -2.61 3.34 -16.15
N LEU A 95 -1.98 4.42 -16.60
CA LEU A 95 -0.62 4.40 -17.14
C LEU A 95 0.29 5.28 -16.26
N ILE A 96 1.33 4.68 -15.71
CA ILE A 96 2.38 5.38 -14.95
C ILE A 96 3.70 5.17 -15.70
N ASN A 97 4.19 6.24 -16.31
CA ASN A 97 5.31 6.21 -17.24
C ASN A 97 6.37 7.24 -16.85
N GLY A 98 7.60 6.77 -16.60
CA GLY A 98 8.73 7.62 -16.22
C GLY A 98 8.48 8.53 -15.01
N SER A 99 7.63 8.12 -14.06
CA SER A 99 7.13 9.00 -13.00
C SER A 99 7.68 8.64 -11.61
N GLN A 100 7.68 9.60 -10.69
CA GLN A 100 8.05 9.41 -9.29
C GLN A 100 6.80 9.51 -8.41
N VAL A 101 6.45 8.43 -7.73
CA VAL A 101 5.27 8.35 -6.86
C VAL A 101 5.70 8.00 -5.44
N GLN A 102 5.31 8.82 -4.46
CA GLN A 102 5.65 8.61 -3.06
C GLN A 102 4.46 8.87 -2.13
N ALA A 103 4.17 7.93 -1.25
CA ALA A 103 3.24 8.12 -0.14
C ALA A 103 3.56 7.14 0.99
N SER A 104 2.89 7.25 2.13
CA SER A 104 3.07 6.24 3.18
C SER A 104 2.49 4.89 2.75
N ILE A 105 1.34 4.89 2.07
CA ILE A 105 0.70 3.70 1.49
C ILE A 105 0.45 3.93 -0.01
N LEU A 106 0.92 3.04 -0.86
CA LEU A 106 0.63 3.05 -2.30
C LEU A 106 -0.18 1.83 -2.69
N VAL A 107 -1.31 2.05 -3.36
CA VAL A 107 -2.11 0.98 -3.96
C VAL A 107 -2.24 1.25 -5.45
N THR A 108 -1.92 0.26 -6.27
CA THR A 108 -1.95 0.39 -7.73
C THR A 108 -2.49 -0.88 -8.36
N GLY A 109 -3.52 -0.78 -9.19
CA GLY A 109 -4.16 -1.94 -9.82
C GLY A 109 -5.68 -1.80 -9.89
N GLY A 110 -6.39 -2.92 -9.83
CA GLY A 110 -7.85 -2.98 -9.87
C GLY A 110 -8.49 -3.44 -8.56
N GLY A 111 -9.76 -3.10 -8.37
CA GLY A 111 -10.63 -3.67 -7.34
C GLY A 111 -11.13 -5.09 -7.65
N GLN A 112 -11.94 -5.69 -6.77
CA GLN A 112 -12.38 -7.10 -6.84
C GLN A 112 -13.03 -7.51 -8.17
N HIS A 113 -13.73 -6.59 -8.83
CA HIS A 113 -14.47 -6.80 -10.08
C HIS A 113 -13.92 -5.98 -11.25
N ALA A 114 -12.68 -5.50 -11.13
CA ALA A 114 -12.05 -4.77 -12.21
C ALA A 114 -11.87 -5.67 -13.45
N THR A 115 -11.96 -5.06 -14.63
CA THR A 115 -11.71 -5.67 -15.94
C THR A 115 -10.69 -4.87 -16.75
N GLY A 116 -10.29 -3.70 -16.23
CA GLY A 116 -9.34 -2.79 -16.85
C GLY A 116 -7.90 -3.24 -16.70
N LYS A 117 -7.00 -2.27 -16.85
CA LYS A 117 -5.55 -2.52 -16.76
C LYS A 117 -4.77 -1.36 -16.13
N THR A 118 -3.70 -1.70 -15.43
CA THR A 118 -2.67 -0.75 -15.01
C THR A 118 -1.34 -1.13 -15.63
N ILE A 119 -0.61 -0.15 -16.15
CA ILE A 119 0.72 -0.29 -16.73
C ILE A 119 1.68 0.63 -15.97
N ILE A 120 2.75 0.05 -15.43
CA ILE A 120 3.87 0.78 -14.81
C ILE A 120 5.10 0.54 -15.68
N GLN A 121 5.64 1.59 -16.29
CA GLN A 121 6.71 1.48 -17.29
C GLN A 121 7.64 2.69 -17.27
N GLY A 122 8.67 2.65 -18.12
CA GLY A 122 9.70 3.68 -18.19
C GLY A 122 10.53 3.76 -16.91
N ASP A 123 11.26 4.86 -16.73
CA ASP A 123 12.07 5.11 -15.54
C ASP A 123 11.20 5.55 -14.35
N THR A 124 10.27 4.69 -13.95
CA THR A 124 9.30 4.94 -12.88
C THR A 124 9.83 4.47 -11.53
N THR A 125 9.64 5.28 -10.49
CA THR A 125 9.94 4.91 -9.09
C THR A 125 8.70 5.09 -8.22
N MET A 126 8.30 4.05 -7.50
CA MET A 126 7.16 4.06 -6.57
C MET A 126 7.62 3.65 -5.17
N THR A 127 7.50 4.55 -4.19
CA THR A 127 8.07 4.36 -2.84
C THR A 127 7.01 4.48 -1.75
N SER A 128 6.93 3.49 -0.86
CA SER A 128 6.17 3.51 0.40
C SER A 128 7.10 3.45 1.62
N GLN A 129 6.55 3.46 2.85
CA GLN A 129 7.33 3.33 4.08
C GLN A 129 8.15 2.02 4.15
N GLY A 130 9.33 2.02 3.53
CA GLY A 130 10.28 0.90 3.56
C GLY A 130 10.25 0.00 2.32
N THR A 131 9.35 0.23 1.35
CA THR A 131 9.36 -0.51 0.08
C THR A 131 9.56 0.42 -1.10
N SER A 132 10.18 -0.10 -2.16
CA SER A 132 10.33 0.63 -3.42
C SER A 132 10.20 -0.31 -4.62
N ILE A 133 9.51 0.17 -5.65
CA ILE A 133 9.50 -0.43 -6.98
C ILE A 133 10.21 0.55 -7.89
N LYS A 134 11.29 0.10 -8.52
CA LYS A 134 12.03 0.89 -9.50
C LYS A 134 12.04 0.16 -10.83
N MET A 135 11.51 0.84 -11.84
CA MET A 135 11.47 0.39 -13.23
C MET A 135 12.56 1.13 -14.01
N SER A 136 13.22 0.41 -14.93
CA SER A 136 14.21 1.00 -15.86
C SER A 136 14.39 0.08 -17.07
N GLY A 137 15.03 0.60 -18.13
CA GLY A 137 15.51 -0.24 -19.24
C GLY A 137 14.40 -0.90 -20.07
N GLY A 138 13.24 -0.26 -20.19
CA GLY A 138 12.10 -0.75 -20.99
C GLY A 138 11.26 -1.85 -20.33
N ALA A 139 11.54 -2.20 -19.08
CA ALA A 139 10.70 -3.13 -18.33
C ALA A 139 9.32 -2.52 -18.03
N GLN A 140 8.30 -3.38 -17.95
CA GLN A 140 6.94 -2.99 -17.59
C GLN A 140 6.30 -3.98 -16.62
N ILE A 141 5.44 -3.46 -15.73
CA ILE A 141 4.48 -4.25 -14.96
C ILE A 141 3.10 -3.99 -15.56
N VAL A 142 2.39 -5.05 -15.92
CA VAL A 142 1.01 -4.97 -16.40
C VAL A 142 0.11 -5.75 -15.46
N MET A 143 -0.86 -5.06 -14.88
CA MET A 143 -1.89 -5.64 -14.02
C MET A 143 -3.23 -5.55 -14.74
N THR A 144 -3.96 -6.66 -14.81
CA THR A 144 -5.30 -6.72 -15.43
C THR A 144 -6.30 -7.33 -14.47
N GLY A 145 -7.57 -6.96 -14.62
CA GLY A 145 -8.62 -7.48 -13.77
C GLY A 145 -8.42 -7.09 -12.29
N GLY A 146 -8.77 -7.96 -11.34
CA GLY A 146 -8.60 -7.67 -9.91
C GLY A 146 -7.17 -7.68 -9.37
N ALA A 147 -6.15 -7.70 -10.23
CA ALA A 147 -4.75 -7.67 -9.82
C ALA A 147 -4.35 -6.30 -9.26
N ARG A 148 -3.61 -6.29 -8.15
CA ARG A 148 -3.11 -5.08 -7.50
C ARG A 148 -1.82 -5.31 -6.74
N ILE A 149 -1.09 -4.22 -6.56
CA ILE A 149 0.06 -4.10 -5.68
C ILE A 149 -0.32 -3.16 -4.54
N ILE A 150 0.04 -3.55 -3.32
CA ILE A 150 -0.06 -2.73 -2.12
C ILE A 150 1.36 -2.59 -1.57
N GLN A 151 1.82 -1.36 -1.43
CA GLN A 151 3.08 -1.00 -0.78
C GLN A 151 2.74 -0.24 0.50
N ASN A 152 3.16 -0.76 1.65
CA ASN A 152 2.91 -0.22 2.99
C ASN A 152 4.14 -0.35 3.87
#